data_AF-A0A5Q2N5Q4-F1
#
_entry.id   AF-A0A5Q2N5Q4-F1
#
_cell.length_a   1.000
_cell.length_b   1.000
_cell.length_c   1.000
_cell.angle_alpha   90.00
_cell.angle_beta   90.00
_cell.angle_gamma   90.00
#
_symmetry.space_group_name_H-M   'P 1'
#
loop_
_entity.id
_entity.type
_entity.pdbx_description
1 polymer ?
#
loop_
_entity_poly.entity_id
_entity_poly.type
_entity_poly.pdbx_seq_one_letter_code
_entity_poly.pdbx_strand_id
1 'polypeptide(L)' 'MSTMTATSLRPRCAACQETPEGGLHDGLWVKGLFICSRCCETLPHWLGDEVEYARLKESLKCSWRGNPDWRKYLAIAENP' A
#
# COMPACT_ATOMS: atom_id res chain seq x y z
N MET A 1 15.01 11.26 36.66
CA MET A 1 14.27 10.18 35.96
C MET A 1 14.18 10.57 34.50
N SER A 2 15.06 10.02 33.66
CA SER A 2 15.02 10.27 32.22
C SER A 2 13.87 9.48 31.62
N THR A 3 12.85 10.15 31.10
CA THR A 3 11.77 9.54 30.34
C THR A 3 12.35 9.01 29.04
N MET A 4 12.53 7.69 28.95
CA MET A 4 12.75 6.99 27.68
C MET A 4 11.50 7.23 26.83
N THR A 5 11.59 8.11 25.83
CA THR A 5 10.57 8.23 24.80
C THR A 5 10.63 6.96 23.98
N ALA A 6 9.71 6.03 24.26
CA ALA A 6 9.53 4.86 23.41
C ALA A 6 9.07 5.35 22.02
N THR A 7 10.00 5.45 21.09
CA THR A 7 9.70 5.80 19.70
C THR A 7 8.87 4.66 19.10
N SER A 8 7.55 4.80 19.11
CA SER A 8 6.66 3.81 18.51
C SER A 8 6.77 3.90 16.99
N LEU A 9 7.37 2.89 16.35
CA LEU A 9 7.33 2.75 14.90
C LEU A 9 5.88 2.47 14.48
N ARG A 10 5.27 3.41 13.74
CA ARG A 10 3.90 3.26 13.23
C ARG A 10 3.92 2.98 11.73
N PRO A 11 3.04 2.10 11.22
CA PRO A 11 2.95 1.88 9.80
C PRO A 11 2.38 3.11 9.09
N ARG A 12 2.80 3.29 7.84
CA ARG A 12 2.26 4.31 6.94
C ARG A 12 1.75 3.61 5.68
N CYS A 13 0.51 3.89 5.30
CA CYS A 13 -0.08 3.31 4.10
C CYS A 13 0.66 3.81 2.85
N ALA A 14 1.08 2.89 1.97
CA ALA A 14 1.76 3.21 0.73
C ALA A 14 0.88 4.04 -0.24
N ALA A 15 -0.45 3.91 -0.14
CA ALA A 15 -1.41 4.63 -0.97
C ALA A 15 -1.78 6.02 -0.42
N CYS A 16 -2.52 6.08 0.69
CA CYS A 16 -2.99 7.35 1.27
C CYS A 16 -1.95 8.08 2.11
N GLN A 17 -0.81 7.46 2.44
CA GLN A 17 0.26 8.05 3.24
C GLN A 17 -0.17 8.45 4.68
N GLU A 18 -1.27 7.89 5.18
CA GLU A 18 -1.72 8.06 6.56
C GLU A 18 -1.24 6.92 7.46
N THR A 19 -1.22 7.18 8.77
CA THR A 19 -1.04 6.15 9.79
C THR A 19 -2.41 5.65 10.22
N PRO A 20 -2.75 4.37 10.02
CA PRO A 20 -4.04 3.83 10.44
C PRO A 20 -4.17 3.82 11.96
N GLU A 21 -5.40 3.94 12.45
CA GLU A 21 -5.71 3.89 13.89
C GLU A 21 -5.42 2.51 14.48
N GLY A 22 -5.73 1.44 13.76
CA GLY A 22 -5.46 0.06 14.21
C GLY A 22 -4.01 -0.41 14.01
N GLY A 23 -3.10 0.48 13.61
CA GLY A 23 -1.67 0.19 13.52
C GLY A 23 -1.33 -0.93 12.53
N LEU A 24 -0.44 -1.84 12.91
CA LEU A 24 0.11 -2.89 12.02
C LEU A 24 -0.92 -3.93 11.60
N HIS A 25 -2.02 -4.06 12.34
CA HIS A 25 -3.08 -5.04 12.09
C HIS A 25 -4.16 -4.50 11.13
N ASP A 26 -4.16 -3.19 10.87
CA ASP A 26 -5.23 -2.52 10.14
C ASP A 26 -4.94 -2.45 8.63
N GLY A 27 -4.61 -3.58 8.03
CA GLY A 27 -4.28 -3.62 6.62
C GLY A 27 -3.54 -4.87 6.14
N LEU A 28 -3.03 -4.77 4.91
CA LEU A 28 -2.32 -5.81 4.21
C LEU A 28 -0.85 -5.44 3.98
N TRP A 29 0.04 -6.41 4.13
CA TRP A 29 1.44 -6.29 3.76
C TRP A 29 1.74 -6.96 2.42
N VAL A 30 2.31 -6.20 1.49
CA VAL A 30 2.70 -6.69 0.16
C VAL A 30 4.13 -6.30 -0.12
N LYS A 31 5.06 -7.27 -0.06
CA LYS A 31 6.50 -7.05 -0.35
C LYS A 31 7.09 -5.85 0.41
N GLY A 32 6.77 -5.71 1.70
CA GLY A 32 7.26 -4.61 2.56
C GLY A 32 6.48 -3.31 2.45
N LEU A 33 5.50 -3.21 1.55
CA LEU A 33 4.53 -2.12 1.51
C LEU A 33 3.35 -2.46 2.43
N PHE A 34 2.89 -1.49 3.20
CA PHE A 34 1.69 -1.59 4.00
C PHE A 34 0.54 -0.85 3.31
N ILE A 35 -0.65 -1.46 3.23
CA ILE A 35 -1.85 -0.86 2.65
C ILE A 35 -2.94 -0.94 3.72
N CYS A 36 -3.47 0.19 4.19
CA CYS A 36 -4.49 0.17 5.23
C CYS A 36 -5.82 -0.42 4.75
N SER A 37 -6.63 -0.93 5.67
CA SER A 37 -7.97 -1.51 5.42
C SER A 37 -8.84 -0.61 4.52
N ARG A 38 -8.96 0.69 4.84
CA ARG A 38 -9.70 1.69 4.04
C ARG A 38 -9.26 1.71 2.58
N CYS A 39 -7.95 1.70 2.33
CA CYS A 39 -7.44 1.64 0.97
C CYS A 39 -7.70 0.27 0.33
N CYS A 40 -7.57 -0.84 1.06
CA CYS A 40 -7.88 -2.17 0.52
C CYS A 40 -9.34 -2.32 0.08
N GLU A 41 -10.28 -1.78 0.86
CA GLU A 41 -11.72 -1.83 0.56
C GLU A 41 -12.11 -0.98 -0.66
N THR A 42 -11.42 0.14 -0.86
CA THR A 42 -11.71 1.08 -1.95
C THR A 42 -10.93 0.78 -3.23
N LEU A 43 -9.81 0.06 -3.13
CA LEU A 43 -8.92 -0.26 -4.26
C LEU A 43 -9.61 -0.86 -5.50
N PRO A 44 -10.61 -1.75 -5.39
CA PRO A 44 -11.34 -2.26 -6.57
C PRO A 44 -12.10 -1.19 -7.36
N HIS A 45 -12.39 -0.04 -6.74
CA HIS A 45 -13.14 1.06 -7.33
C HIS A 45 -12.24 2.19 -7.85
N TRP A 46 -10.93 2.11 -7.61
CA TRP A 46 -10.02 3.17 -8.01
C TRP A 46 -9.90 3.28 -9.53
N LEU A 47 -10.05 4.50 -10.03
CA LEU A 47 -9.75 4.86 -11.41
C LEU A 47 -8.25 5.17 -11.58
N GLY A 48 -7.77 5.06 -12.82
CA GLY A 48 -6.35 5.18 -13.13
C GLY A 48 -5.74 6.58 -12.88
N ASP A 49 -6.58 7.60 -12.69
CA ASP A 49 -6.22 8.98 -12.40
C ASP A 49 -6.22 9.32 -10.89
N GLU A 50 -6.68 8.40 -10.04
CA GLU A 50 -6.66 8.61 -8.59
C GLU A 50 -5.22 8.63 -8.05
N VAL A 51 -4.95 9.61 -7.18
CA VAL A 51 -3.60 9.87 -6.66
C VAL A 51 -3.08 8.68 -5.83
N GLU A 52 -3.96 8.09 -5.02
CA GLU A 52 -3.72 6.91 -4.20
C GLU A 52 -3.34 5.71 -5.07
N TYR A 53 -4.08 5.50 -6.16
CA TYR A 53 -3.79 4.44 -7.13
C TYR A 53 -2.44 4.65 -7.79
N ALA A 54 -2.16 5.86 -8.29
CA ALA A 54 -0.88 6.19 -8.92
C ALA A 54 0.31 5.97 -7.97
N ARG A 55 0.19 6.41 -6.71
CA ARG A 55 1.23 6.20 -5.67
C ARG A 55 1.45 4.72 -5.37
N LEU A 56 0.38 3.96 -5.19
CA LEU A 56 0.48 2.53 -4.90
C LEU A 56 1.10 1.79 -6.09
N LYS A 57 0.68 2.10 -7.31
CA LYS A 57 1.22 1.52 -8.55
C LYS A 57 2.71 1.76 -8.70
N GLU A 58 3.19 2.98 -8.49
CA GLU A 58 4.63 3.27 -8.56
C GLU A 58 5.42 2.59 -7.43
N SER A 59 4.86 2.52 -6.22
CA SER A 59 5.48 1.79 -5.10
C SER A 59 5.65 0.30 -5.42
N LEU A 60 4.59 -0.34 -5.93
CA LEU A 60 4.61 -1.75 -6.33
C LEU A 60 5.58 -2.00 -7.50
N LYS A 61 5.59 -1.12 -8.51
CA LYS A 61 6.56 -1.19 -9.63
C LYS A 61 8.00 -1.17 -9.13
N CYS A 62 8.32 -0.32 -8.16
CA CYS A 62 9.64 -0.28 -7.54
C CYS A 62 9.96 -1.58 -6.78
N SER A 63 9.03 -2.06 -5.93
CA SER A 63 9.21 -3.31 -5.17
C SER A 63 9.36 -4.54 -6.06
N TRP A 64 8.81 -4.52 -7.27
CA TRP A 64 8.85 -5.64 -8.20
C TRP A 64 9.94 -5.57 -9.27
N ARG A 65 10.81 -4.55 -9.27
CA ARG A 65 11.87 -4.41 -10.30
C ARG A 65 12.75 -5.65 -10.45
N GLY A 66 13.05 -6.34 -9.34
CA GLY A 66 13.91 -7.53 -9.33
C GLY A 66 13.21 -8.87 -9.62
N ASN A 67 11.89 -8.89 -9.78
CA ASN A 67 11.15 -10.11 -10.07
C ASN A 67 9.90 -9.75 -10.90
N PRO A 68 9.94 -9.86 -12.24
CA PRO A 68 8.83 -9.47 -13.11
C PRO A 68 7.69 -10.49 -13.19
N ASP A 69 7.84 -11.68 -12.61
CA ASP A 69 6.90 -12.80 -12.77
C ASP A 69 5.50 -12.52 -12.21
N TRP A 70 5.35 -11.53 -11.32
CA TRP A 70 4.04 -11.11 -10.82
C TRP A 70 3.08 -10.73 -11.94
N ARG A 71 3.59 -10.28 -13.10
CA ARG A 71 2.77 -9.88 -14.26
C ARG A 71 1.87 -11.01 -14.76
N LYS A 72 2.27 -12.28 -14.59
CA LYS A 72 1.45 -13.43 -14.99
C LYS A 72 0.17 -13.59 -14.17
N TYR A 73 0.10 -12.95 -13.00
CA TYR A 73 -1.08 -12.94 -12.13
C TYR A 73 -1.95 -11.69 -12.33
N LEU A 74 -1.60 -10.80 -13.26
CA LEU A 74 -2.48 -9.71 -13.66
C LEU A 74 -3.32 -10.10 -14.87
N ALA A 75 -4.62 -9.80 -14.80
CA ALA A 75 -5.44 -9.70 -16.00
C ALA A 75 -5.30 -8.29 -16.59
N ILE A 76 -5.11 -8.20 -17.91
CA ILE A 76 -5.29 -6.93 -18.62
C ILE A 76 -6.81 -6.77 -18.80
N ALA A 77 -7.41 -5.84 -18.06
CA ALA A 77 -8.77 -5.42 -18.35
C ALA A 77 -8.74 -4.61 -19.65
N GLU A 78 -9.30 -5.15 -20.74
CA GLU A 78 -9.68 -4.34 -21.88
C GLU A 78 -10.83 -3.45 -21.40
N ASN A 79 -10.62 -2.14 -21.36
CA ASN A 79 -11.72 -1.21 -21.08
C ASN A 79 -12.79 -1.38 -22.17
N PRO A 80 -14.06 -1.66 -21.83
CA PRO A 80 -15.16 -1.53 -22.78
C PRO A 80 -15.37 -0.07 -23.20
#